data_AF-C5L0H2-F1
#
_entry.id   AF-C5L0H2-F1
#
_cell.length_a   1.000
_cell.length_b   1.000
_cell.length_c   1.000
_cell.angle_alpha   90.00
_cell.angle_beta   90.00
_cell.angle_gamma   90.00
#
_symmetry.space_group_name_H-M   'P 1'
#
loop_
_entity.id
_entity.type
_entity.pdbx_description
1 polymer ?
#
loop_
_entity_poly.entity_id
_entity_poly.type
_entity_poly.pdbx_seq_one_letter_code
_entity_poly.pdbx_strand_id
1 'polypeptide(L)'
;WGWGRGVARVLYPCRDQSACGSCWAFGTVEAFKARLCIKSGGKLKQSLSDSEMLSCCNLWHGCLLFDCNGGNPVMSWPFLNGIVT
;
A
#
# COMPACT_ATOMS: atom_id res chain seq x y z
N TRP A 1 -11.04 14.73 -14.59
CA TRP A 1 -10.41 13.46 -14.18
C TRP A 1 -10.31 13.43 -12.67
N GLY A 2 -11.09 12.58 -11.99
CA GLY A 2 -11.11 12.52 -10.54
C GLY A 2 -11.40 11.09 -10.08
N TRP A 3 -10.46 10.50 -9.33
CA TRP A 3 -10.53 9.12 -8.85
C TRP A 3 -11.75 8.82 -7.95
N GLY A 4 -12.43 9.87 -7.46
CA GLY A 4 -13.68 9.75 -6.69
C GLY A 4 -14.96 9.56 -7.49
N ARG A 5 -14.92 9.64 -8.83
CA ARG A 5 -16.11 9.60 -9.71
C ARG A 5 -16.00 8.55 -10.83
N GLY A 6 -15.51 7.35 -10.51
CA GLY A 6 -15.41 6.20 -11.43
C GLY A 6 -16.23 4.98 -10.97
N VAL A 7 -16.32 3.96 -11.83
CA VAL A 7 -17.10 2.69 -11.70
C VAL A 7 -16.90 1.96 -10.36
N ALA A 8 -15.79 2.23 -9.66
CA ALA A 8 -15.58 1.86 -8.27
C ALA A 8 -15.09 3.10 -7.49
N ARG A 9 -15.65 3.37 -6.30
CA ARG A 9 -15.13 4.40 -5.39
C ARG A 9 -13.80 3.92 -4.81
N VAL A 10 -12.69 4.48 -5.30
CA VAL A 10 -11.31 4.09 -4.93
C VAL A 10 -10.68 5.07 -3.92
N LEU A 11 -11.49 5.96 -3.33
CA LEU A 11 -11.02 6.89 -2.30
C LEU A 11 -11.13 6.23 -0.93
N TYR A 12 -9.99 6.07 -0.28
CA TYR A 12 -9.84 5.67 1.11
C TYR A 12 -9.57 6.91 1.97
N PRO A 13 -9.89 6.88 3.28
CA PRO A 13 -9.46 7.94 4.19
C PRO A 13 -7.94 8.09 4.17
N CYS A 14 -7.45 9.33 4.23
CA CYS A 14 -6.02 9.60 4.34
C CYS A 14 -5.46 8.90 5.57
N ARG A 15 -4.39 8.14 5.38
CA ARG A 15 -3.65 7.45 6.44
C ARG A 15 -2.49 8.35 6.88
N ASP A 16 -2.18 8.31 8.18
CA ASP A 16 -1.10 9.07 8.78
C ASP A 16 0.09 8.15 9.06
N GLN A 17 1.23 8.47 8.46
CA GLN A 17 2.49 7.76 8.65
C GLN A 17 3.20 8.13 9.97
N SER A 18 2.64 9.08 10.74
CA SER A 18 3.21 9.59 11.98
C SER A 18 4.64 10.14 11.77
N ALA A 19 5.47 10.17 12.83
CA ALA A 19 6.85 10.67 12.78
C ALA A 19 7.86 9.70 12.08
N CYS A 20 7.37 8.87 11.15
CA CYS A 20 8.14 7.86 10.44
C CYS A 20 8.16 8.16 8.93
N GLY A 21 9.34 8.12 8.30
CA GLY A 21 9.52 8.26 6.86
C GLY A 21 9.08 7.04 6.05
N SER A 22 7.92 6.48 6.37
CA SER A 22 7.34 5.28 5.76
C SER A 22 6.40 5.58 4.58
N CYS A 23 6.44 6.80 4.00
CA CYS A 23 5.59 7.21 2.88
C CYS A 23 5.63 6.24 1.69
N TRP A 24 6.77 5.56 1.48
CA TRP A 24 6.93 4.52 0.49
C TRP A 24 6.01 3.32 0.75
N ALA A 25 5.85 2.90 2.01
CA ALA A 25 5.00 1.78 2.40
C ALA A 25 3.52 2.15 2.24
N PHE A 26 3.10 3.28 2.79
CA PHE A 26 1.72 3.79 2.68
C PHE A 26 1.33 4.02 1.21
N GLY A 27 2.21 4.62 0.41
CA GLY A 27 1.97 4.85 -1.02
C GLY A 27 1.81 3.54 -1.81
N THR A 28 2.66 2.54 -1.53
CA THR A 28 2.56 1.23 -2.20
C THR A 28 1.27 0.49 -1.82
N VAL A 29 0.95 0.45 -0.53
CA VAL A 29 -0.23 -0.27 -0.02
C VAL A 29 -1.53 0.36 -0.53
N GLU A 30 -1.64 1.69 -0.51
CA GLU A 30 -2.82 2.39 -1.06
C GLU A 30 -2.95 2.20 -2.57
N ALA A 31 -1.85 2.22 -3.33
CA ALA A 31 -1.87 1.94 -4.76
C ALA A 31 -2.34 0.51 -5.07
N PHE A 32 -1.94 -0.47 -4.25
CA PHE A 32 -2.36 -1.86 -4.42
C PHE A 32 -3.83 -2.07 -4.04
N LYS A 33 -4.30 -1.47 -2.94
CA LYS A 33 -5.73 -1.42 -2.58
C LYS A 33 -6.58 -0.85 -3.70
N ALA A 34 -6.12 0.26 -4.28
CA ALA A 34 -6.79 0.89 -5.40
C ALA A 34 -6.94 -0.07 -6.60
N ARG A 35 -5.88 -0.81 -6.94
CA ARG A 35 -5.91 -1.81 -8.00
C ARG A 35 -6.82 -3.01 -7.67
N LEU A 36 -6.82 -3.50 -6.44
CA LEU A 36 -7.73 -4.56 -5.99
C LEU A 36 -9.20 -4.13 -6.08
N CYS A 37 -9.49 -2.89 -5.68
CA CYS A 37 -10.83 -2.31 -5.79
C CYS A 37 -11.27 -2.22 -7.25
N ILE A 38 -10.41 -1.71 -8.15
CA ILE A 38 -10.73 -1.63 -9.58
C ILE A 38 -10.92 -3.02 -10.19
N LYS A 39 -9.99 -3.95 -9.95
CA LYS A 39 -10.03 -5.31 -10.51
C LYS A 39 -11.24 -6.10 -10.04
N SER A 40 -11.69 -5.88 -8.81
CA SER A 40 -12.88 -6.53 -8.25
C SER A 40 -14.21 -5.85 -8.61
N GLY A 41 -14.19 -4.78 -9.42
CA GLY A 41 -15.38 -4.00 -9.73
C GLY A 41 -15.97 -3.29 -8.51
N GLY A 42 -15.12 -2.90 -7.54
CA GLY A 42 -15.53 -2.21 -6.31
C GLY A 42 -15.99 -3.12 -5.18
N LYS A 43 -15.83 -4.44 -5.31
CA LYS A 43 -16.23 -5.42 -4.28
C LYS A 43 -15.19 -5.56 -3.16
N LEU A 44 -13.91 -5.50 -3.49
CA LEU A 44 -12.82 -5.57 -2.52
C LEU A 44 -12.43 -4.16 -2.09
N LYS A 45 -12.85 -3.78 -0.89
CA LYS A 45 -12.53 -2.50 -0.23
C LYS A 45 -11.77 -2.69 1.09
N GLN A 46 -11.14 -3.85 1.26
CA GLN A 46 -10.44 -4.18 2.51
C GLN A 46 -9.32 -3.17 2.77
N SER A 47 -9.11 -2.86 4.05
CA SER A 47 -7.85 -2.29 4.51
C SER A 47 -6.72 -3.25 4.18
N LEU A 48 -5.50 -2.73 4.10
CA LEU A 48 -4.29 -3.53 4.14
C LEU A 48 -3.42 -2.96 5.23
N SER A 49 -2.59 -3.80 5.84
CA SER A 49 -1.74 -3.41 6.96
C SER A 49 -0.49 -2.67 6.48
N ASP A 50 -0.53 -1.34 6.50
CA ASP A 50 0.65 -0.48 6.21
C ASP A 50 1.80 -0.78 7.20
N SER A 51 1.47 -1.12 8.43
CA SER A 51 2.45 -1.50 9.47
C SER A 51 3.14 -2.82 9.17
N GLU A 52 2.45 -3.79 8.56
CA GLU A 52 3.08 -5.04 8.15
C GLU A 52 3.99 -4.83 6.95
N MET A 53 3.58 -3.97 6.02
CA MET A 53 4.47 -3.52 4.95
C MET A 53 5.76 -2.91 5.50
N LEU A 54 5.66 -2.09 6.57
CA LEU A 54 6.82 -1.49 7.22
C LEU A 54 7.67 -2.52 7.98
N SER A 55 7.05 -3.47 8.68
CA SER A 55 7.74 -4.35 9.64
C SER A 55 8.25 -5.66 9.04
N CYS A 56 7.60 -6.16 7.99
CA CYS A 56 7.82 -7.51 7.46
C CYS A 56 8.44 -7.52 6.05
N CYS A 57 8.23 -6.47 5.25
CA CYS A 57 9.00 -6.29 4.02
C CYS A 57 10.47 -6.08 4.43
N ASN A 58 11.41 -6.85 3.89
CA ASN A 58 12.84 -6.71 4.17
C ASN A 58 13.63 -7.32 3.00
N LEU A 59 14.96 -7.35 3.09
CA LEU A 59 15.83 -7.87 2.03
C LEU A 59 15.49 -9.32 1.64
N TRP A 60 15.07 -10.17 2.58
CA TRP A 60 14.67 -11.55 2.32
C TRP A 60 13.40 -11.65 1.48
N HIS A 61 12.55 -10.63 1.56
CA HIS A 61 11.34 -10.48 0.74
C HIS A 61 11.56 -9.60 -0.50
N GLY A 62 12.81 -9.29 -0.85
CA GLY A 62 13.17 -8.50 -2.03
C GLY A 62 12.96 -6.99 -1.85
N CYS A 63 12.74 -6.51 -0.63
CA CYS A 63 12.54 -5.11 -0.34
C CYS A 63 13.87 -4.42 0.01
N LEU A 64 14.25 -3.36 -0.72
CA LEU A 64 15.33 -2.44 -0.33
C LEU A 64 14.72 -1.30 0.51
N LEU A 65 14.86 -1.40 1.82
CA LEU A 65 14.15 -0.55 2.78
C LEU A 65 15.10 0.12 3.75
N PHE A 66 14.66 1.27 4.27
CA PHE A 66 15.28 1.95 5.38
C PHE A 66 14.28 2.18 6.53
N ASP A 67 13.28 1.30 6.69
CA ASP A 67 12.21 1.44 7.69
C ASP A 67 11.56 2.85 7.63
N CYS A 68 11.71 3.62 8.70
CA CYS A 68 11.28 5.01 8.85
C CYS A 68 12.23 6.05 8.22
N ASN A 69 13.30 5.65 7.55
CA ASN A 69 14.24 6.53 6.86
C ASN A 69 14.05 6.52 5.34
N GLY A 70 12.90 6.00 4.86
CA GLY A 70 12.58 5.93 3.44
C GLY A 70 12.66 4.52 2.87
N GLY A 71 12.39 4.39 1.57
CA GLY A 71 12.33 3.12 0.89
C GLY A 71 11.86 3.26 -0.55
N ASN A 72 11.94 2.17 -1.31
CA ASN A 72 11.56 2.17 -2.71
C ASN A 72 10.22 1.43 -2.91
N PRO A 73 9.14 2.12 -3.33
CA PRO A 73 7.83 1.51 -3.51
C PRO A 73 7.82 0.42 -4.59
N VAL A 74 8.66 0.53 -5.63
CA VAL A 74 8.75 -0.46 -6.72
C VAL A 74 9.28 -1.79 -6.22
N MET A 75 10.29 -1.76 -5.35
CA MET A 75 10.93 -2.95 -4.78
C MET A 75 10.00 -3.69 -3.80
N SER A 76 9.07 -2.96 -3.17
CA SER A 76 8.11 -3.54 -2.23
C SER A 76 6.90 -4.22 -2.89
N TRP A 77 6.75 -4.07 -4.21
CA TRP A 77 5.59 -4.60 -4.94
C TRP A 77 5.42 -6.13 -4.87
N PRO A 78 6.49 -6.96 -4.92
CA PRO A 78 6.37 -8.41 -4.80
C PRO A 78 5.76 -8.87 -3.47
N PHE A 79 6.06 -8.16 -2.37
CA PHE A 79 5.59 -8.49 -1.01
C PHE A 79 4.07 -8.35 -0.86
N LEU A 80 3.44 -7.46 -1.64
CA LEU A 80 1.99 -7.21 -1.58
C LEU A 80 1.10 -8.42 -1.92
N ASN A 81 1.64 -9.47 -2.54
CA ASN A 81 0.86 -10.69 -2.78
C ASN A 81 0.62 -11.50 -1.48
N GLY A 82 1.42 -11.28 -0.44
CA GLY A 82 1.33 -11.98 0.85
C GLY A 82 0.95 -11.08 2.02
N ILE A 83 0.64 -9.80 1.78
CA ILE A 83 0.33 -8.84 2.84
C ILE A 83 -1.05 -9.11 3.46
N VAL A 84 -1.16 -9.04 4.78
CA VAL A 84 -2.43 -9.23 5.49
C VAL A 84 -3.36 -8.02 5.31
N THR A 85 -4.67 -8.32 5.27
CA THR A 85 -5.79 -7.38 5.08
C THR A 85 -6.39 -6.87 6.40
#